data_AF-A0A662HIE9-F1
#
_entry.id   AF-A0A662HIE9-F1
#
_cell.length_a   1.000
_cell.length_b   1.000
_cell.length_c   1.000
_cell.angle_alpha   90.00
_cell.angle_beta   90.00
_cell.angle_gamma   90.00
#
_symmetry.space_group_name_H-M   'P 1'
#
loop_
_entity.id
_entity.type
_entity.pdbx_description
1 polymer ?
#
loop_
_entity_poly.entity_id
_entity_poly.type
_entity_poly.pdbx_seq_one_letter_code
_entity_poly.pdbx_strand_id
1 'polypeptide(L)'
;ELRRLRRDWELGLKLEEELQAYGEELGVPVSVLDYAGEALAEEPRAHWVKVEIGASVYVGQFEGAFEELVDALKEAIDREAVEVRRLLRKSLRARARLGRGLRRFLAEIESHVRSTAILTVAAARLPELGSLDQEGGGPRVLSWDVKRLRSGHVVYGANPALWPKFYEWLSRAVEGNEVVGVTLRSFTDLVDERTGLPIKELRGYVLRATGEGDVEYRQLSAAELVQAYSRNPLTGEPLEPEPAVVYCGPGDERIPSTGGAQLDSG
;
A
#
# COMPACT_ATOMS: atom_id res chain seq x y z
N GLU A 1 -35.76 -6.24 -13.16
CA GLU A 1 -34.54 -6.76 -12.50
C GLU A 1 -33.27 -6.06 -12.98
N LEU A 2 -32.88 -6.18 -14.26
CA LEU A 2 -31.68 -5.50 -14.80
C LEU A 2 -31.64 -3.97 -14.60
N ARG A 3 -32.79 -3.28 -14.74
CA ARG A 3 -32.88 -1.83 -14.46
C ARG A 3 -32.67 -1.47 -12.98
N ARG A 4 -33.07 -2.37 -12.06
CA ARG A 4 -32.89 -2.20 -10.63
C ARG A 4 -31.41 -2.38 -10.26
N LEU A 5 -30.80 -3.47 -10.72
CA LEU A 5 -29.38 -3.76 -10.53
C LEU A 5 -28.48 -2.62 -11.03
N ARG A 6 -28.80 -2.06 -12.21
CA ARG A 6 -28.06 -0.91 -12.76
C ARG A 6 -28.19 0.34 -11.88
N ARG A 7 -29.41 0.65 -11.41
CA ARG A 7 -29.65 1.79 -10.52
C ARG A 7 -28.90 1.62 -9.19
N ASP A 8 -28.96 0.43 -8.60
CA ASP A 8 -28.32 0.13 -7.32
C ASP A 8 -26.78 0.22 -7.45
N TRP A 9 -26.22 -0.19 -8.60
CA TRP A 9 -24.81 -0.01 -8.92
C TRP A 9 -24.41 1.47 -9.09
N GLU A 10 -25.18 2.26 -9.84
CA GLU A 10 -24.91 3.70 -10.05
C GLU A 10 -24.98 4.47 -8.72
N LEU A 11 -25.95 4.17 -7.86
CA LEU A 11 -26.06 4.73 -6.52
C LEU A 11 -24.94 4.23 -5.59
N GLY A 12 -24.51 2.99 -5.78
CA GLY A 12 -23.35 2.43 -5.09
C GLY A 12 -22.10 3.26 -5.35
N LEU A 13 -21.77 3.50 -6.62
CA LEU A 13 -20.64 4.35 -7.01
C LEU A 13 -20.73 5.76 -6.42
N LYS A 14 -21.93 6.37 -6.47
CA LYS A 14 -22.13 7.70 -5.89
C LYS A 14 -21.87 7.71 -4.38
N LEU A 15 -22.30 6.67 -3.67
CA LEU A 15 -22.05 6.53 -2.24
C LEU A 15 -20.55 6.37 -1.96
N GLU A 16 -19.83 5.58 -2.76
CA GLU A 16 -18.38 5.42 -2.65
C GLU A 16 -17.64 6.74 -2.80
N GLU A 17 -17.95 7.49 -3.86
CA GLU A 17 -17.37 8.81 -4.12
C GLU A 17 -17.63 9.77 -2.96
N GLU A 18 -18.85 9.80 -2.43
CA GLU A 18 -19.25 10.71 -1.36
C GLU A 18 -18.55 10.37 -0.02
N LEU A 19 -18.49 9.09 0.34
CA LEU A 19 -17.83 8.66 1.57
C LEU A 19 -16.30 8.79 1.48
N GLN A 20 -15.73 8.56 0.30
CA GLN A 20 -14.31 8.79 0.06
C GLN A 20 -13.98 10.28 0.21
N ALA A 21 -14.75 11.17 -0.40
CA ALA A 21 -14.57 12.62 -0.26
C ALA A 21 -14.69 13.06 1.20
N TYR A 22 -15.68 12.54 1.95
CA TYR A 22 -15.85 12.87 3.36
C TYR A 22 -14.69 12.38 4.23
N GLY A 23 -14.24 11.13 4.03
CA GLY A 23 -13.05 10.60 4.71
C GLY A 23 -11.81 11.45 4.45
N GLU A 24 -11.63 11.87 3.20
CA GLU A 24 -10.54 12.74 2.79
C GLU A 24 -10.58 14.11 3.48
N GLU A 25 -11.76 14.72 3.64
CA GLU A 25 -11.94 15.96 4.43
C GLU A 25 -11.53 15.77 5.89
N LEU A 26 -11.86 14.61 6.46
CA LEU A 26 -11.49 14.25 7.83
C LEU A 26 -10.02 13.85 7.98
N GLY A 27 -9.28 13.72 6.88
CA GLY A 27 -7.89 13.29 6.86
C GLY A 27 -7.69 11.82 7.21
N VAL A 28 -8.71 10.98 6.98
CA VAL A 28 -8.68 9.54 7.22
C VAL A 28 -8.87 8.79 5.91
N PRO A 29 -8.08 7.75 5.62
CA PRO A 29 -8.32 6.95 4.44
C PRO A 29 -9.62 6.17 4.61
N VAL A 30 -10.60 6.47 3.77
CA VAL A 30 -11.77 5.62 3.56
C VAL A 30 -11.50 4.78 2.33
N SER A 31 -11.72 3.48 2.44
CA SER A 31 -11.71 2.54 1.33
C SER A 31 -13.07 1.86 1.35
N VAL A 32 -13.86 2.01 0.28
CA VAL A 32 -15.07 1.22 0.08
C VAL A 32 -14.69 0.02 -0.78
N LEU A 33 -14.97 -1.19 -0.30
CA LEU A 33 -14.56 -2.44 -0.94
C LEU A 33 -15.78 -3.34 -1.15
N ASP A 34 -15.78 -4.04 -2.27
CA ASP A 34 -16.78 -5.04 -2.68
C ASP A 34 -16.66 -6.29 -1.77
N TYR A 35 -17.73 -6.67 -1.06
CA TYR A 35 -17.71 -7.87 -0.20
C TYR A 35 -18.87 -8.82 -0.48
N ALA A 36 -18.50 -10.09 -0.66
CA ALA A 36 -19.39 -11.24 -0.69
C ALA A 36 -19.50 -11.83 0.71
N GLY A 37 -20.69 -11.74 1.31
CA GLY A 37 -21.20 -12.69 2.31
C GLY A 37 -20.60 -12.65 3.72
N GLU A 38 -21.45 -12.22 4.67
CA GLU A 38 -21.47 -12.56 6.10
C GLU A 38 -20.89 -11.55 7.12
N ALA A 39 -21.74 -11.28 8.13
CA ALA A 39 -21.48 -10.87 9.52
C ALA A 39 -21.30 -9.38 9.87
N LEU A 40 -22.43 -8.65 9.92
CA LEU A 40 -22.74 -7.72 11.02
C LEU A 40 -23.40 -8.51 12.16
N ALA A 41 -22.62 -9.34 12.86
CA ALA A 41 -23.05 -9.98 14.10
C ALA A 41 -21.85 -10.17 15.03
N GLU A 42 -21.86 -9.40 16.12
CA GLU A 42 -21.14 -9.66 17.38
C GLU A 42 -19.61 -9.83 17.34
N GLU A 43 -18.83 -8.72 17.25
CA GLU A 43 -17.56 -8.62 17.98
C GLU A 43 -17.16 -7.16 18.28
N PRO A 44 -16.76 -6.80 19.52
CA PRO A 44 -16.43 -5.43 19.93
C PRO A 44 -15.00 -4.97 19.58
N ARG A 45 -14.41 -5.42 18.46
CA ARG A 45 -12.99 -5.13 18.13
C ARG A 45 -12.65 -4.81 16.66
N ALA A 46 -13.63 -4.51 15.82
CA ALA A 46 -13.35 -4.04 14.48
C ALA A 46 -13.02 -2.53 14.49
N HIS A 47 -11.76 -2.18 14.80
CA HIS A 47 -11.20 -0.85 14.52
C HIS A 47 -11.06 -0.65 13.01
N TRP A 48 -12.18 -0.41 12.37
CA TRP A 48 -12.26 -0.14 10.96
C TRP A 48 -13.50 0.75 10.72
N VAL A 49 -13.31 1.93 10.11
CA VAL A 49 -14.23 2.30 9.03
C VAL A 49 -13.91 1.38 7.86
N LYS A 50 -14.27 0.12 8.02
CA LYS A 50 -14.57 -0.75 6.90
C LYS A 50 -16.03 -0.44 6.65
N VAL A 51 -16.31 0.52 5.78
CA VAL A 51 -17.57 0.45 5.02
C VAL A 51 -17.37 -0.72 4.05
N GLU A 52 -17.33 -1.93 4.61
CA GLU A 52 -17.19 -3.22 3.93
C GLU A 52 -18.53 -3.69 3.40
N ILE A 53 -19.19 -2.81 2.69
CA ILE A 53 -20.49 -3.13 2.13
C ILE A 53 -20.44 -2.57 0.75
N GLY A 54 -20.53 -3.48 -0.22
CA GLY A 54 -20.80 -3.10 -1.60
C GLY A 54 -21.92 -2.09 -1.55
N ALA A 55 -21.63 -0.86 -1.94
CA ALA A 55 -22.52 0.26 -1.70
C ALA A 55 -23.91 0.00 -2.32
N SER A 56 -23.94 -0.81 -3.38
CA SER A 56 -25.16 -1.35 -4.00
C SER A 56 -25.99 -2.27 -3.11
N VAL A 57 -25.37 -3.05 -2.22
CA VAL A 57 -26.07 -3.91 -1.25
C VAL A 57 -26.82 -3.06 -0.23
N TYR A 58 -26.18 -2.01 0.28
CA TYR A 58 -26.85 -1.07 1.18
C TYR A 58 -27.94 -0.30 0.48
N VAL A 59 -27.66 0.25 -0.70
CA VAL A 59 -28.69 0.94 -1.48
C VAL A 59 -29.88 0.03 -1.77
N GLY A 60 -29.63 -1.26 -2.03
CA GLY A 60 -30.69 -2.23 -2.33
C GLY A 60 -31.47 -2.75 -1.12
N GLN A 61 -30.90 -2.68 0.09
CA GLN A 61 -31.48 -3.21 1.34
C GLN A 61 -31.95 -2.11 2.31
N PHE A 62 -31.48 -0.87 2.15
CA PHE A 62 -31.82 0.23 3.03
C PHE A 62 -33.24 0.72 2.77
N GLU A 63 -34.10 0.55 3.76
CA GLU A 63 -35.47 1.05 3.73
C GLU A 63 -35.47 2.53 4.17
N GLY A 64 -35.06 3.42 3.27
CA GLY A 64 -34.99 4.87 3.55
C GLY A 64 -34.51 5.68 2.34
N ALA A 65 -34.35 7.00 2.53
CA ALA A 65 -33.78 7.85 1.49
C ALA A 65 -32.27 7.62 1.35
N PHE A 66 -31.73 7.80 0.14
CA PHE A 66 -30.29 7.64 -0.11
C PHE A 66 -29.46 8.58 0.77
N GLU A 67 -29.96 9.80 0.98
CA GLU A 67 -29.36 10.82 1.83
C GLU A 67 -29.28 10.38 3.30
N GLU A 68 -30.30 9.67 3.80
CA GLU A 68 -30.30 9.13 5.17
C GLU A 68 -29.23 8.03 5.35
N LEU A 69 -29.03 7.20 4.32
CA LEU A 69 -27.95 6.19 4.30
C LEU A 69 -26.57 6.85 4.32
N VAL A 70 -26.38 7.89 3.49
CA VAL A 70 -25.14 8.67 3.43
C VAL A 70 -24.83 9.28 4.81
N ASP A 71 -25.80 9.96 5.43
CA ASP A 71 -25.60 10.63 6.71
C ASP A 71 -25.28 9.64 7.84
N ALA A 72 -25.98 8.49 7.88
CA ALA A 72 -25.69 7.42 8.83
C ALA A 72 -24.26 6.88 8.69
N LEU A 73 -23.78 6.72 7.46
CA LEU A 73 -22.42 6.26 7.18
C LEU A 73 -21.37 7.32 7.51
N LYS A 74 -21.65 8.61 7.25
CA LYS A 74 -20.78 9.72 7.68
C LYS A 74 -20.64 9.77 9.21
N GLU A 75 -21.72 9.57 9.95
CA GLU A 75 -21.65 9.51 11.42
C GLU A 75 -20.80 8.33 11.92
N ALA A 76 -20.88 7.18 11.25
CA ALA A 76 -20.00 6.05 11.53
C ALA A 76 -18.53 6.37 11.24
N ILE A 77 -18.26 7.06 10.12
CA ILE A 77 -16.91 7.53 9.76
C ILE A 77 -16.37 8.47 10.85
N ASP A 78 -17.18 9.40 11.35
CA ASP A 78 -16.74 10.36 12.39
C ASP A 78 -16.29 9.67 13.67
N ARG A 79 -17.03 8.66 14.14
CA ARG A 79 -16.68 7.90 15.35
C ARG A 79 -15.32 7.23 15.23
N GLU A 80 -15.09 6.55 14.13
CA GLU A 80 -13.83 5.84 13.86
C GLU A 80 -12.68 6.78 13.49
N ALA A 81 -12.97 7.93 12.88
CA ALA A 81 -11.96 8.91 12.50
C ALA A 81 -11.16 9.40 13.72
N VAL A 82 -11.79 9.45 14.90
CA VAL A 82 -11.10 9.73 16.18
C VAL A 82 -9.98 8.72 16.44
N GLU A 83 -10.27 7.43 16.28
CA GLU A 83 -9.28 6.37 16.49
C GLU A 83 -8.21 6.35 15.41
N VAL A 84 -8.60 6.48 14.14
CA VAL A 84 -7.65 6.53 13.01
C VAL A 84 -6.68 7.70 13.17
N ARG A 85 -7.15 8.89 13.56
CA ARG A 85 -6.29 10.04 13.86
C ARG A 85 -5.35 9.76 15.04
N ARG A 86 -5.82 9.04 16.07
CA ARG A 86 -4.97 8.61 17.20
C ARG A 86 -3.86 7.68 16.72
N LEU A 87 -4.17 6.71 15.87
CA LEU A 87 -3.21 5.78 15.28
C LEU A 87 -2.23 6.48 14.34
N LEU A 88 -2.70 7.43 13.52
CA LEU A 88 -1.83 8.27 12.69
C LEU A 88 -0.82 9.05 13.56
N ARG A 89 -1.27 9.70 14.64
CA ARG A 89 -0.35 10.40 15.57
C ARG A 89 0.67 9.45 16.20
N LYS A 90 0.27 8.23 16.57
CA LYS A 90 1.19 7.20 17.08
C LYS A 90 2.20 6.78 16.01
N SER A 91 1.74 6.61 14.77
CA SER A 91 2.56 6.29 13.60
C SER A 91 3.62 7.35 13.35
N LEU A 92 3.26 8.64 13.36
CA LEU A 92 4.21 9.75 13.22
C LEU A 92 5.27 9.77 14.33
N ARG A 93 4.85 9.52 15.59
CA ARG A 93 5.78 9.42 16.72
C ARG A 93 6.72 8.24 16.60
N ALA A 94 6.24 7.08 16.13
CA ALA A 94 7.06 5.90 15.88
C ALA A 94 8.08 6.19 14.78
N ARG A 95 7.67 6.79 13.65
CA ARG A 95 8.56 7.22 12.57
C ARG A 95 9.65 8.18 13.05
N ALA A 96 9.31 9.14 13.92
CA ALA A 96 10.25 10.12 14.44
C ALA A 96 11.37 9.50 15.31
N ARG A 97 11.07 8.38 15.99
CA ARG A 97 12.00 7.68 16.89
C ARG A 97 13.02 6.80 16.17
N LEU A 98 12.85 6.53 14.88
CA LEU A 98 13.77 5.71 14.11
C LEU A 98 15.19 6.32 14.05
N GLY A 99 16.20 5.46 13.83
CA GLY A 99 17.56 5.90 13.54
C GLY A 99 17.64 6.82 12.32
N ARG A 100 18.72 7.62 12.23
CA ARG A 100 18.87 8.60 11.14
C ARG A 100 18.88 7.92 9.76
N GLY A 101 19.58 6.80 9.63
CA GLY A 101 19.59 5.96 8.44
C GLY A 101 18.20 5.55 7.95
N LEU A 102 17.42 4.89 8.81
CA LEU A 102 16.05 4.48 8.48
C LEU A 102 15.14 5.66 8.15
N ARG A 103 15.24 6.80 8.85
CA ARG A 103 14.45 7.98 8.50
C ARG A 103 14.79 8.55 7.12
N ARG A 104 16.07 8.50 6.72
CA ARG A 104 16.52 8.92 5.38
C ARG A 104 16.03 7.94 4.31
N PHE A 105 16.16 6.64 4.57
CA PHE A 105 15.62 5.61 3.69
C PHE A 105 14.10 5.75 3.50
N LEU A 106 13.35 5.92 4.59
CA LEU A 106 11.91 6.15 4.53
C LEU A 106 11.57 7.41 3.74
N ALA A 107 12.27 8.53 3.97
CA ALA A 107 12.05 9.74 3.20
C ALA A 107 12.29 9.53 1.69
N GLU A 108 13.33 8.77 1.34
CA GLU A 108 13.63 8.39 -0.05
C GLU A 108 12.49 7.57 -0.64
N ILE A 109 12.11 6.44 -0.04
CA ILE A 109 11.04 5.58 -0.61
C ILE A 109 9.68 6.29 -0.61
N GLU A 110 9.37 7.05 0.44
CA GLU A 110 8.13 7.80 0.58
C GLU A 110 8.03 8.85 -0.52
N SER A 111 9.14 9.44 -0.99
CA SER A 111 9.12 10.44 -2.08
C SER A 111 8.59 9.88 -3.41
N HIS A 112 8.72 8.57 -3.62
CA HIS A 112 8.29 7.86 -4.83
C HIS A 112 6.87 7.30 -4.76
N VAL A 113 6.17 7.48 -3.63
CA VAL A 113 4.76 7.09 -3.49
C VAL A 113 3.89 8.25 -3.97
N ARG A 114 3.25 8.16 -5.13
CA ARG A 114 2.34 9.21 -5.62
C ARG A 114 1.02 9.18 -4.85
N SER A 115 0.30 8.07 -4.96
CA SER A 115 -0.97 7.81 -4.29
C SER A 115 -0.91 6.48 -3.56
N THR A 116 -0.66 5.39 -4.27
CA THR A 116 -0.54 4.04 -3.75
C THR A 116 0.72 3.35 -4.25
N ALA A 117 1.23 2.43 -3.45
CA ALA A 117 2.36 1.58 -3.79
C ALA A 117 2.30 0.26 -3.00
N ILE A 118 3.12 -0.70 -3.40
CA ILE A 118 3.38 -1.92 -2.63
C ILE A 118 4.86 -1.91 -2.26
N LEU A 119 5.14 -2.01 -0.96
CA LEU A 119 6.49 -2.18 -0.43
C LEU A 119 6.70 -3.65 -0.09
N THR A 120 7.65 -4.30 -0.74
CA THR A 120 8.03 -5.68 -0.44
C THR A 120 9.39 -5.68 0.26
N VAL A 121 9.47 -6.40 1.37
CA VAL A 121 10.70 -6.57 2.17
C VAL A 121 11.07 -8.04 2.16
N ALA A 122 12.31 -8.33 1.80
CA ALA A 122 12.88 -9.68 1.74
C ALA A 122 14.14 -9.76 2.62
N ALA A 123 14.19 -10.74 3.51
CA ALA A 123 15.33 -10.95 4.39
C ALA A 123 15.44 -12.43 4.80
N ALA A 124 16.59 -12.85 5.34
CA ALA A 124 16.77 -14.22 5.83
C ALA A 124 15.79 -14.55 6.96
N ARG A 125 15.50 -13.56 7.81
CA ARG A 125 14.49 -13.64 8.88
C ARG A 125 13.67 -12.35 8.89
N LEU A 126 12.36 -12.45 9.04
CA LEU A 126 11.50 -11.29 9.26
C LEU A 126 10.83 -11.42 10.64
N PRO A 127 10.70 -10.32 11.41
CA PRO A 127 9.98 -10.36 12.67
C PRO A 127 8.51 -10.75 12.44
N GLU A 128 7.96 -11.53 13.36
CA GLU A 128 6.55 -11.93 13.33
C GLU A 128 5.61 -10.73 13.41
N LEU A 129 4.49 -10.81 12.68
CA LEU A 129 3.40 -9.83 12.69
C LEU A 129 2.13 -10.46 13.26
N GLY A 130 2.24 -11.11 14.43
CA GLY A 130 1.18 -11.99 14.94
C GLY A 130 1.10 -13.30 14.15
N SER A 131 -0.02 -14.04 14.29
CA SER A 131 -0.26 -15.43 13.87
C SER A 131 -0.25 -15.72 12.36
N LEU A 132 0.68 -15.14 11.61
CA LEU A 132 0.92 -15.41 10.20
C LEU A 132 2.33 -15.96 10.06
N ASP A 133 2.51 -17.22 10.47
CA ASP A 133 3.71 -17.98 10.16
C ASP A 133 3.37 -19.14 9.22
N GLN A 134 4.14 -19.23 8.14
CA GLN A 134 4.43 -20.49 7.47
C GLN A 134 5.84 -20.91 7.88
N GLU A 135 5.98 -22.15 8.37
CA GLU A 135 7.26 -22.76 8.71
C GLU A 135 8.12 -22.98 7.45
N GLY A 136 9.39 -22.55 7.48
CA GLY A 136 10.35 -22.77 6.40
C GLY A 136 11.66 -21.99 6.55
N GLY A 137 12.79 -22.63 6.26
CA GLY A 137 14.16 -22.10 6.42
C GLY A 137 14.71 -21.31 5.22
N GLY A 138 13.87 -20.56 4.50
CA GLY A 138 14.27 -19.72 3.35
C GLY A 138 14.12 -18.22 3.63
N PRO A 139 14.61 -17.33 2.73
CA PRO A 139 14.36 -15.90 2.84
C PRO A 139 12.86 -15.63 2.87
N ARG A 140 12.41 -14.91 3.90
CA ARG A 140 11.02 -14.53 4.10
C ARG A 140 10.75 -13.24 3.33
N VAL A 141 9.57 -13.17 2.72
CA VAL A 141 9.11 -12.02 1.95
C VAL A 141 7.80 -11.55 2.55
N LEU A 142 7.71 -10.26 2.87
CA LEU A 142 6.46 -9.64 3.33
C LEU A 142 6.18 -8.38 2.52
N SER A 143 4.94 -8.23 2.07
CA SER A 143 4.49 -7.05 1.32
C SER A 143 3.53 -6.21 2.16
N TRP A 144 3.64 -4.90 2.01
CA TRP A 144 2.83 -3.89 2.67
C TRP A 144 2.17 -3.01 1.63
N ASP A 145 0.86 -2.82 1.75
CA ASP A 145 0.18 -1.73 1.04
C ASP A 145 0.70 -0.40 1.56
N VAL A 146 0.99 0.53 0.66
CA VAL A 146 1.48 1.85 1.01
C VAL A 146 0.56 2.88 0.39
N LYS A 147 0.09 3.82 1.20
CA LYS A 147 -0.81 4.89 0.75
C LYS A 147 -0.29 6.24 1.21
N ARG A 148 -0.26 7.21 0.29
CA ARG A 148 -0.11 8.62 0.63
C ARG A 148 -1.49 9.19 0.94
N LEU A 149 -1.63 9.77 2.12
CA LEU A 149 -2.81 10.50 2.54
C LEU A 149 -2.78 11.92 1.95
N ARG A 150 -3.94 12.58 1.82
CA ARG A 150 -4.01 13.99 1.35
C ARG A 150 -3.18 14.96 2.20
N SER A 151 -2.95 14.64 3.47
CA SER A 151 -2.04 15.40 4.35
C SER A 151 -0.56 15.30 3.94
N GLY A 152 -0.23 14.54 2.89
CA GLY A 152 1.12 14.25 2.43
C GLY A 152 1.80 13.09 3.15
N HIS A 153 1.25 12.62 4.27
CA HIS A 153 1.83 11.53 5.06
C HIS A 153 1.65 10.17 4.39
N VAL A 154 2.66 9.31 4.50
CA VAL A 154 2.63 7.93 4.00
C VAL A 154 2.36 6.97 5.15
N VAL A 155 1.47 6.00 4.90
CA VAL A 155 1.11 4.93 5.84
C VAL A 155 1.34 3.56 5.22
N TYR A 156 1.62 2.58 6.08
CA TYR A 156 2.04 1.22 5.69
C TYR A 156 1.09 0.18 6.29
N GLY A 157 0.43 -0.58 5.42
CA GLY A 157 -0.60 -1.57 5.71
C GLY A 157 -2.01 -1.01 5.54
N ALA A 158 -2.91 -1.84 5.02
CA ALA A 158 -4.33 -1.50 4.89
C ALA A 158 -5.04 -1.34 6.24
N ASN A 159 -4.57 -2.03 7.30
CA ASN A 159 -5.12 -1.92 8.65
C ASN A 159 -4.42 -0.79 9.45
N PRO A 160 -5.14 0.27 9.87
CA PRO A 160 -4.55 1.38 10.64
C PRO A 160 -3.87 0.98 11.95
N ALA A 161 -4.29 -0.13 12.57
CA ALA A 161 -3.65 -0.66 13.77
C ALA A 161 -2.20 -1.11 13.54
N LEU A 162 -1.82 -1.36 12.29
CA LEU A 162 -0.45 -1.73 11.90
C LEU A 162 0.44 -0.52 11.62
N TRP A 163 -0.12 0.66 11.30
CA TRP A 163 0.69 1.83 10.91
C TRP A 163 1.74 2.25 11.95
N PRO A 164 1.47 2.21 13.27
CA PRO A 164 2.51 2.48 14.26
C PRO A 164 3.52 1.34 14.41
N LYS A 165 3.08 0.10 14.17
CA LYS A 165 3.88 -1.12 14.34
C LYS A 165 4.88 -1.32 13.20
N PHE A 166 4.55 -0.88 12.00
CA PHE A 166 5.39 -1.00 10.82
C PHE A 166 6.83 -0.52 11.06
N TYR A 167 7.01 0.64 11.69
CA TYR A 167 8.35 1.21 11.88
C TYR A 167 9.21 0.41 12.84
N GLU A 168 8.64 -0.05 13.95
CA GLU A 168 9.33 -0.95 14.89
C GLU A 168 9.66 -2.28 14.23
N TRP A 169 8.71 -2.81 13.46
CA TRP A 169 8.91 -4.03 12.68
C TRP A 169 10.05 -3.89 11.67
N LEU A 170 10.09 -2.80 10.89
CA LEU A 170 11.13 -2.53 9.90
C LEU A 170 12.49 -2.38 10.58
N SER A 171 12.58 -1.67 11.71
CA SER A 171 13.82 -1.54 12.48
C SER A 171 14.36 -2.91 12.89
N ARG A 172 13.50 -3.76 13.47
CA ARG A 172 13.87 -5.12 13.86
C ARG A 172 14.25 -6.00 12.67
N ALA A 173 13.58 -5.84 11.53
CA ALA A 173 13.91 -6.56 10.31
C ALA A 173 15.32 -6.20 9.84
N VAL A 174 15.72 -4.93 9.90
CA VAL A 174 17.07 -4.51 9.50
C VAL A 174 18.12 -4.89 10.54
N GLU A 175 17.84 -4.72 11.83
CA GLU A 175 18.78 -5.08 12.91
C GLU A 175 19.03 -6.59 13.02
N GLY A 176 18.03 -7.41 12.69
CA GLY A 176 18.12 -8.87 12.77
C GLY A 176 18.78 -9.55 11.58
N ASN A 177 19.19 -8.80 10.55
CA ASN A 177 19.75 -9.34 9.32
C ASN A 177 20.98 -8.56 8.86
N GLU A 178 21.95 -9.26 8.25
CA GLU A 178 23.11 -8.60 7.64
C GLU A 178 22.69 -7.71 6.45
N VAL A 179 21.71 -8.19 5.69
CA VAL A 179 21.19 -7.53 4.50
C VAL A 179 19.67 -7.70 4.44
N VAL A 180 18.97 -6.62 4.11
CA VAL A 180 17.53 -6.62 3.80
C VAL A 180 17.32 -6.06 2.40
N GLY A 181 16.67 -6.81 1.53
CA GLY A 181 16.20 -6.34 0.24
C GLY A 181 14.84 -5.66 0.38
N VAL A 182 14.67 -4.51 -0.25
CA VAL A 182 13.38 -3.80 -0.27
C VAL A 182 13.07 -3.41 -1.70
N THR A 183 11.85 -3.68 -2.16
CA THR A 183 11.35 -3.19 -3.43
C THR A 183 10.10 -2.35 -3.23
N LEU A 184 10.00 -1.25 -3.97
CA LEU A 184 8.84 -0.38 -3.98
C LEU A 184 8.25 -0.41 -5.39
N ARG A 185 7.00 -0.83 -5.48
CA ARG A 185 6.18 -0.79 -6.70
C ARG A 185 5.17 0.34 -6.56
N SER A 186 5.42 1.47 -7.20
CA SER A 186 4.52 2.63 -7.16
C SER A 186 3.59 2.63 -8.36
N PHE A 187 2.30 2.82 -8.12
CA PHE A 187 1.32 2.97 -9.19
C PHE A 187 1.30 4.43 -9.67
N THR A 188 1.31 4.61 -10.99
CA THR A 188 1.21 5.94 -11.61
C THR A 188 -0.17 6.15 -12.22
N ASP A 189 -0.52 7.41 -12.46
CA ASP A 189 -1.74 7.77 -13.17
C ASP A 189 -1.58 7.66 -14.70
N LEU A 190 -0.39 7.24 -15.17
CA LEU A 190 -0.12 7.03 -16.58
C LEU A 190 -0.58 5.63 -17.00
N VAL A 191 -1.07 5.52 -18.23
CA VAL A 191 -1.50 4.26 -18.83
C VAL A 191 -0.56 3.90 -19.97
N ASP A 192 -0.11 2.65 -19.99
CA ASP A 192 0.68 2.11 -21.10
C ASP A 192 -0.24 1.94 -22.31
N GLU A 193 0.00 2.71 -23.37
CA GLU A 193 -0.89 2.77 -24.55
C GLU A 193 -1.07 1.41 -25.25
N ARG A 194 -0.08 0.53 -25.15
CA ARG A 194 -0.09 -0.77 -25.84
C ARG A 194 -0.90 -1.81 -25.07
N THR A 195 -0.79 -1.81 -23.75
CA THR A 195 -1.46 -2.80 -22.89
C THR A 195 -2.76 -2.30 -22.29
N GLY A 196 -2.98 -0.99 -22.28
CA GLY A 196 -4.09 -0.34 -21.59
C GLY A 196 -3.98 -0.43 -20.05
N LEU A 197 -2.85 -0.89 -19.52
CA LEU A 197 -2.63 -1.09 -18.10
C LEU A 197 -1.96 0.14 -17.46
N PRO A 198 -2.24 0.45 -16.18
CA PRO A 198 -1.52 1.49 -15.45
C PRO A 198 -0.02 1.19 -15.37
N ILE A 199 0.80 2.19 -15.65
CA ILE A 199 2.25 2.10 -15.54
C ILE A 199 2.65 2.02 -14.07
N LYS A 200 3.54 1.09 -13.75
CA LYS A 200 4.12 0.90 -12.42
C LYS A 200 5.61 1.24 -12.46
N GLU A 201 6.05 2.07 -11.53
CA GLU A 201 7.49 2.28 -11.30
C GLU A 201 8.00 1.26 -10.27
N LEU A 202 9.05 0.52 -10.61
CA LEU A 202 9.69 -0.42 -9.70
C LEU A 202 11.07 0.09 -9.29
N ARG A 203 11.29 0.22 -7.98
CA ARG A 203 12.58 0.60 -7.37
C ARG A 203 13.04 -0.49 -6.42
N GLY A 204 14.35 -0.68 -6.32
CA GLY A 204 14.96 -1.67 -5.44
C GLY A 204 16.01 -1.03 -4.56
N TYR A 205 16.11 -1.52 -3.34
CA TYR A 205 17.03 -1.04 -2.33
C TYR A 205 17.61 -2.22 -1.54
N VAL A 206 18.84 -2.05 -1.10
CA VAL A 206 19.51 -2.96 -0.18
C VAL A 206 19.86 -2.18 1.07
N LEU A 207 19.37 -2.63 2.22
CA LEU A 207 19.61 -2.03 3.53
C LEU A 207 20.60 -2.90 4.31
N ARG A 208 21.48 -2.26 5.07
CA ARG A 208 22.44 -2.90 5.97
C ARG A 208 22.53 -2.12 7.26
N ALA A 209 22.53 -2.83 8.39
CA ALA A 209 22.86 -2.23 9.68
C ALA A 209 24.38 -1.96 9.73
N THR A 210 24.79 -0.76 10.15
CA THR A 210 26.21 -0.36 10.19
C THR A 210 26.79 -0.21 11.60
N GLY A 211 26.06 -0.68 12.62
CA GLY A 211 26.39 -0.52 14.05
C GLY A 211 25.45 0.47 14.74
N GLU A 212 25.48 0.55 16.08
CA GLU A 212 24.68 1.43 16.97
C GLU A 212 23.37 2.02 16.39
N GLY A 213 22.47 1.15 15.90
CA GLY A 213 21.15 1.56 15.43
C GLY A 213 21.13 2.45 14.17
N ASP A 214 22.23 2.51 13.41
CA ASP A 214 22.27 3.18 12.12
C ASP A 214 22.15 2.20 10.95
N VAL A 215 21.57 2.70 9.87
CA VAL A 215 21.22 1.91 8.69
C VAL A 215 21.69 2.65 7.45
N GLU A 216 22.47 1.98 6.63
CA GLU A 216 22.78 2.44 5.28
C GLU A 216 21.87 1.76 4.27
N TYR A 217 21.54 2.48 3.21
CA TYR A 217 20.81 1.91 2.08
C TYR A 217 21.52 2.25 0.77
N ARG A 218 21.43 1.33 -0.19
CA ARG A 218 21.85 1.53 -1.57
C ARG A 218 20.67 1.25 -2.48
N GLN A 219 20.31 2.20 -3.33
CA GLN A 219 19.36 1.95 -4.41
C GLN A 219 20.03 1.10 -5.50
N LEU A 220 19.32 0.10 -6.00
CA LEU A 220 19.71 -0.69 -7.15
C LEU A 220 19.53 0.13 -8.43
N SER A 221 20.45 -0.01 -9.37
CA SER A 221 20.28 0.48 -10.74
C SER A 221 19.08 -0.18 -11.42
N ALA A 222 18.53 0.47 -12.43
CA ALA A 222 17.48 -0.13 -13.26
C ALA A 222 17.99 -1.42 -13.94
N ALA A 223 19.26 -1.48 -14.33
CA ALA A 223 19.86 -2.69 -14.88
C ALA A 223 19.94 -3.85 -13.86
N GLU A 224 20.36 -3.59 -12.61
CA GLU A 224 20.33 -4.58 -11.53
C GLU A 224 18.90 -5.09 -11.27
N LEU A 225 17.91 -4.19 -11.30
CA LEU A 225 16.50 -4.54 -11.16
C LEU A 225 15.99 -5.41 -12.30
N VAL A 226 16.29 -5.06 -13.56
CA VAL A 226 15.96 -5.88 -14.73
C VAL A 226 16.54 -7.27 -14.57
N GLN A 227 17.82 -7.38 -14.18
CA GLN A 227 18.47 -8.67 -13.99
C GLN A 227 17.77 -9.50 -12.89
N ALA A 228 17.38 -8.87 -11.79
CA ALA A 228 16.69 -9.54 -10.68
C ALA A 228 15.26 -10.00 -11.02
N TYR A 229 14.56 -9.28 -11.91
CA TYR A 229 13.15 -9.53 -12.24
C TYR A 229 12.92 -10.25 -13.58
N SER A 230 13.96 -10.40 -14.40
CA SER A 230 13.86 -11.06 -15.72
C SER A 230 14.32 -12.51 -15.72
N ARG A 231 14.69 -13.07 -14.57
CA ARG A 231 15.17 -14.46 -14.46
C ARG A 231 14.56 -15.18 -13.27
N ASN A 232 14.27 -16.46 -13.46
CA ASN A 232 13.85 -17.34 -12.39
C ASN A 232 15.01 -17.48 -11.38
N PRO A 233 14.81 -17.21 -10.09
CA PRO A 233 15.89 -17.26 -9.11
C PRO A 233 16.41 -18.67 -8.82
N LEU A 234 15.64 -19.72 -9.14
CA LEU A 234 16.03 -21.12 -8.96
C LEU A 234 16.67 -21.71 -10.22
N THR A 235 16.13 -21.43 -11.40
CA THR A 235 16.56 -22.04 -12.66
C THR A 235 17.46 -21.14 -13.52
N GLY A 236 17.46 -19.82 -13.27
CA GLY A 236 18.17 -18.83 -14.08
C GLY A 236 17.54 -18.55 -15.45
N GLU A 237 16.46 -19.25 -15.79
CA GLU A 237 15.75 -19.11 -17.06
C GLU A 237 15.09 -17.73 -17.17
N PRO A 238 15.03 -17.14 -18.37
CA PRO A 238 14.32 -15.88 -18.58
C PRO A 238 12.85 -15.98 -18.18
N LEU A 239 12.36 -14.94 -17.50
CA LEU A 239 10.94 -14.74 -17.23
C LEU A 239 10.35 -13.83 -18.31
N GLU A 240 9.06 -14.02 -18.59
CA GLU A 240 8.31 -13.08 -19.40
C GLU A 240 8.29 -11.71 -18.68
N PRO A 241 8.59 -10.60 -19.36
CA PRO A 241 8.58 -9.30 -18.73
C PRO A 241 7.17 -8.91 -18.27
N GLU A 242 7.05 -8.39 -17.05
CA GLU A 242 5.77 -7.87 -16.56
C GLU A 242 5.34 -6.67 -17.43
N PRO A 243 4.11 -6.64 -17.97
CA PRO A 243 3.62 -5.52 -18.77
C PRO A 243 3.49 -4.23 -17.93
N ALA A 244 3.70 -3.08 -18.59
CA ALA A 244 3.54 -1.74 -18.02
C ALA A 244 4.40 -1.49 -16.75
N VAL A 245 5.63 -2.02 -16.71
CA VAL A 245 6.59 -1.77 -15.62
C VAL A 245 7.77 -0.95 -16.13
N VAL A 246 8.18 0.04 -15.34
CA VAL A 246 9.42 0.81 -15.55
C VAL A 246 10.35 0.57 -14.37
N TYR A 247 11.50 -0.05 -14.63
CA TYR A 247 12.56 -0.21 -13.65
C TYR A 247 13.29 1.12 -13.47
N CYS A 248 13.35 1.61 -12.23
CA CYS A 248 13.87 2.93 -11.91
C CYS A 248 15.09 2.83 -10.98
N GLY A 249 16.24 3.32 -11.47
CA GLY A 249 17.49 3.37 -10.72
C GLY A 249 17.78 4.74 -10.10
N PRO A 250 19.01 4.97 -9.61
CA PRO A 250 19.45 6.27 -9.12
C PRO A 250 19.37 7.36 -10.20
N GLY A 251 19.01 8.58 -9.79
CA GLY A 251 18.84 9.72 -10.71
C GLY A 251 17.69 9.48 -11.68
N ASP A 252 17.95 9.70 -12.97
CA ASP A 252 16.95 9.59 -14.04
C ASP A 252 16.98 8.23 -14.78
N GLU A 253 17.68 7.23 -14.22
CA GLU A 253 17.79 5.90 -14.84
C GLU A 253 16.41 5.22 -14.89
N ARG A 254 15.94 4.94 -16.11
CA ARG A 254 14.65 4.28 -16.37
C ARG A 254 14.78 3.26 -17.49
N ILE A 255 14.36 2.02 -17.25
CA ILE A 255 14.30 0.96 -18.26
C ILE A 255 12.88 0.39 -18.28
N PRO A 256 12.13 0.54 -19.40
CA PRO A 256 10.82 -0.10 -19.54
C PRO A 256 10.99 -1.63 -19.67
N SER A 257 10.09 -2.40 -19.05
CA SER A 257 10.14 -3.87 -19.03
C SER A 257 9.93 -4.51 -20.39
N THR A 258 9.24 -3.82 -21.28
CA THR A 258 9.01 -4.23 -22.66
C THR A 258 9.45 -3.08 -23.55
N GLY A 259 10.30 -3.35 -24.53
CA GLY A 259 10.99 -2.33 -25.31
C GLY A 259 10.02 -1.32 -25.94
N GLY A 260 10.25 -0.04 -25.66
CA GLY A 260 9.57 1.09 -26.31
C GLY A 260 8.66 1.90 -25.40
N ALA A 261 9.21 2.60 -24.41
CA ALA A 261 8.62 3.83 -23.91
C ALA A 261 9.65 4.93 -24.14
N GLN A 262 9.47 5.70 -25.22
CA GLN A 262 10.00 7.07 -25.25
C GLN A 262 9.22 7.81 -24.16
N LEU A 263 9.84 7.99 -23.00
CA LEU A 263 9.40 8.98 -22.04
C LEU A 263 9.90 10.33 -22.57
N ASP A 264 9.10 10.96 -23.42
CA ASP A 264 9.34 12.33 -23.80
C ASP A 264 9.28 13.20 -22.54
N SER A 265 10.37 13.92 -22.31
CA SER A 265 10.54 14.87 -21.22
C SER A 265 9.73 16.11 -21.56
N GLY A 266 8.54 16.20 -21.00
CA GLY A 266 7.73 17.43 -20.92
C GLY A 266 8.06 18.24 -19.69
#